data_AF-A0AAV8ZUA4-F1
#
_entry.id   AF-A0AAV8ZUA4-F1
#
_cell.length_a   1.000
_cell.length_b   1.000
_cell.length_c   1.000
_cell.angle_alpha   90.00
_cell.angle_beta   90.00
_cell.angle_gamma   90.00
#
_symmetry.space_group_name_H-M   'P 1'
#
loop_
_entity.id
_entity.type
_entity.pdbx_description
1 polymer ?
#
loop_
_entity_poly.entity_id
_entity_poly.type
_entity_poly.pdbx_seq_one_letter_code
_entity_poly.pdbx_strand_id
1 'polypeptide(L)'
;MKYLKTRRYNLATTPYVFVRHDALRATLEPTYDDPFKVLKRKERNFVIQLGDKEVNVTLDRLKPAHLLGDDFENITPETSDSEVQVQDNSDSDVAVHKKRATRSGRVVRFPERF
;
A
#
# COMPACT_ATOMS: atom_id res chain seq x y z
N MET A 1 -28.51 -22.44 14.38
CA MET A 1 -27.20 -22.80 13.77
C MET A 1 -26.29 -21.57 13.85
N LYS A 2 -25.41 -21.50 14.85
CA LYS A 2 -24.50 -20.35 15.04
C LYS A 2 -23.15 -20.72 14.45
N TYR A 3 -22.79 -20.11 13.32
CA TYR A 3 -21.48 -20.30 12.71
C TYR A 3 -20.41 -19.64 13.59
N LEU A 4 -19.76 -20.43 14.44
CA LEU A 4 -18.49 -20.09 15.07
C LEU A 4 -17.39 -20.67 14.19
N LYS A 5 -16.92 -19.90 13.19
CA LYS A 5 -15.77 -20.28 12.38
C LYS A 5 -14.85 -19.08 12.16
N THR A 6 -13.64 -19.21 12.71
CA THR A 6 -12.36 -18.79 12.14
C THR A 6 -12.07 -17.29 12.01
N ARG A 7 -11.00 -16.85 12.69
CA ARG A 7 -10.17 -15.65 12.41
C ARG A 7 -10.91 -14.52 11.67
N ARG A 8 -12.02 -14.07 12.24
CA ARG A 8 -12.74 -12.92 11.71
C ARG A 8 -11.89 -11.71 12.03
N TYR A 9 -11.32 -11.10 11.00
CA TYR A 9 -10.76 -9.75 11.08
C TYR A 9 -11.74 -8.88 11.89
N ASN A 10 -11.30 -8.33 13.02
CA ASN A 10 -12.20 -7.71 13.99
C ASN A 10 -12.61 -6.30 13.53
N LEU A 11 -13.40 -6.24 12.46
CA LEU A 11 -13.95 -5.00 11.88
C LEU A 11 -14.94 -4.30 12.83
N ALA A 12 -15.49 -5.04 13.79
CA ALA A 12 -16.42 -4.50 14.78
C ALA A 12 -15.74 -3.49 15.71
N THR A 13 -14.46 -3.71 16.03
CA THR A 13 -13.74 -2.91 17.04
C THR A 13 -12.70 -1.96 16.41
N THR A 14 -12.31 -2.16 15.15
CA THR A 14 -11.25 -1.36 14.52
C THR A 14 -11.73 0.04 14.14
N PRO A 15 -11.03 1.12 14.56
CA PRO A 15 -11.40 2.50 14.24
C PRO A 15 -11.15 2.85 12.78
N TYR A 16 -10.13 2.26 12.16
CA TYR A 16 -9.75 2.49 10.77
C TYR A 16 -9.80 1.19 9.96
N VAL A 17 -10.07 1.33 8.67
CA VAL A 17 -10.16 0.22 7.72
C VAL A 17 -9.51 0.60 6.39
N PHE A 18 -8.83 -0.36 5.79
CA PHE A 18 -8.41 -0.28 4.39
C PHE A 18 -9.57 -0.76 3.50
N VAL A 19 -9.78 -0.08 2.38
CA VAL A 19 -10.85 -0.40 1.42
C VAL A 19 -10.25 -0.96 0.15
N ARG A 20 -10.89 -1.98 -0.44
CA ARG A 20 -10.48 -2.57 -1.71
C ARG A 20 -11.19 -1.87 -2.89
N HIS A 21 -10.42 -1.41 -3.87
CA HIS A 21 -10.94 -0.98 -5.17
C HIS A 21 -11.01 -2.14 -6.17
N ASP A 22 -12.24 -2.55 -6.53
CA ASP A 22 -12.50 -3.67 -7.45
C ASP A 22 -12.47 -3.29 -8.96
N ALA A 23 -12.03 -2.07 -9.28
CA ALA A 23 -11.94 -1.60 -10.67
C ALA A 23 -10.71 -2.18 -11.40
N LEU A 24 -10.67 -2.02 -12.73
CA LEU A 24 -9.45 -2.26 -13.50
C LEU A 24 -8.37 -1.28 -13.00
N ARG A 25 -7.23 -1.83 -12.59
CA ARG A 25 -6.16 -1.09 -11.92
C ARG A 25 -4.84 -1.27 -12.66
N ALA A 26 -3.95 -0.30 -12.52
CA ALA A 26 -2.63 -0.39 -13.14
C ALA A 26 -1.81 -1.50 -12.46
N THR A 27 -0.85 -2.10 -13.19
CA THR A 27 -0.06 -3.25 -12.72
C THR A 27 0.67 -2.99 -11.39
N LEU A 28 1.04 -1.74 -11.11
CA LEU A 28 1.80 -1.36 -9.91
C LEU A 28 0.96 -0.61 -8.87
N GLU A 29 -0.35 -0.56 -9.03
CA GLU A 29 -1.24 0.12 -8.08
C GLU A 29 -1.52 -0.77 -6.86
N PRO A 30 -1.65 -0.23 -5.63
CA PRO A 30 -1.97 -1.00 -4.42
C PRO A 30 -3.44 -1.40 -4.34
N THR A 31 -3.72 -2.66 -3.99
CA THR A 31 -5.08 -3.24 -4.02
C THR A 31 -6.04 -2.68 -2.99
N TYR A 32 -5.49 -2.13 -1.93
CA TYR A 32 -6.24 -1.44 -0.92
C TYR A 32 -5.75 -0.01 -0.86
N ASP A 33 -6.69 0.91 -0.74
CA ASP A 33 -6.38 2.31 -0.49
C ASP A 33 -6.16 2.53 1.00
N ASP A 34 -5.89 3.78 1.36
CA ASP A 34 -5.46 4.22 2.68
C ASP A 34 -6.39 3.84 3.84
N PRO A 35 -5.91 3.95 5.10
CA PRO A 35 -6.76 3.74 6.26
C PRO A 35 -7.85 4.82 6.35
N PHE A 36 -9.11 4.43 6.17
CA PHE A 36 -10.25 5.32 6.35
C PHE A 36 -10.87 5.18 7.73
N LYS A 37 -11.32 6.32 8.28
CA LYS A 37 -12.04 6.36 9.55
C LYS A 37 -13.44 5.78 9.40
N VAL A 38 -13.80 4.85 10.27
CA VAL A 38 -15.15 4.25 10.30
C VAL A 38 -16.08 5.11 11.15
N LEU A 39 -17.14 5.65 10.54
CA LEU A 39 -18.15 6.48 11.19
C LEU A 39 -19.30 5.63 11.76
N LYS A 40 -19.86 4.72 10.96
CA LYS A 40 -21.01 3.88 11.36
C LYS A 40 -20.77 2.42 10.97
N ARG A 41 -21.21 1.50 11.82
CA ARG A 41 -21.06 0.04 11.62
C ARG A 41 -22.44 -0.62 11.54
N LYS A 42 -22.66 -1.45 10.52
CA LYS A 42 -23.81 -2.34 10.39
C LYS A 42 -23.31 -3.77 10.15
N GLU A 43 -24.23 -4.74 10.10
CA GLU A 43 -23.87 -6.15 9.98
C GLU A 43 -23.10 -6.49 8.68
N ARG A 44 -23.54 -5.91 7.55
CA ARG A 44 -22.94 -6.15 6.22
C ARG A 44 -22.27 -4.93 5.62
N ASN A 45 -22.53 -3.74 6.16
CA ASN A 45 -22.20 -2.46 5.55
C ASN A 45 -21.58 -1.52 6.59
N PHE A 46 -20.63 -0.69 6.17
CA PHE A 46 -19.93 0.27 7.00
C PHE A 46 -19.96 1.62 6.31
N VAL A 47 -20.10 2.68 7.10
CA VAL A 47 -19.96 4.06 6.59
C VAL A 47 -18.58 4.54 6.99
N ILE A 48 -17.78 4.89 6.00
CA ILE A 48 -16.42 5.43 6.16
C ILE A 48 -16.39 6.89 5.76
N GLN A 49 -15.41 7.62 6.30
CA GLN A 49 -15.09 8.97 5.87
C GLN A 49 -14.05 8.92 4.76
N LEU A 50 -14.43 9.38 3.57
CA LEU A 50 -13.56 9.53 2.40
C LEU A 50 -13.46 11.02 2.08
N GLY A 51 -12.38 11.67 2.53
CA GLY A 51 -12.28 13.12 2.54
C GLY A 51 -13.45 13.75 3.32
N ASP A 52 -14.20 14.63 2.64
CA ASP A 52 -15.37 15.31 3.23
C ASP A 52 -16.69 14.54 3.06
N LYS A 53 -16.65 13.34 2.45
CA LYS A 53 -17.86 12.58 2.11
C LYS A 53 -17.98 11.31 2.95
N GLU A 54 -19.21 10.96 3.30
CA GLU A 54 -19.56 9.66 3.88
C GLU A 54 -19.84 8.66 2.76
N VAL A 55 -19.11 7.54 2.73
CA VAL A 55 -19.29 6.48 1.73
C VAL A 55 -19.70 5.18 2.40
N ASN A 56 -20.63 4.45 1.79
CA ASN A 56 -21.10 3.16 2.28
C ASN A 56 -20.38 2.02 1.56
N VAL A 57 -19.74 1.13 2.32
CA VAL A 57 -18.92 0.02 1.82
C VAL A 57 -19.36 -1.30 2.46
N THR A 58 -19.40 -2.37 1.67
CA THR A 58 -19.72 -3.72 2.15
C THR A 58 -18.55 -4.35 2.89
N LEU A 59 -18.84 -5.25 3.84
CA LEU A 59 -17.85 -5.94 4.67
C LEU A 59 -16.77 -6.64 3.84
N ASP A 60 -17.13 -7.22 2.70
CA ASP A 60 -16.23 -8.03 1.87
C ASP A 60 -15.08 -7.23 1.23
N ARG A 61 -15.21 -5.90 1.20
CA ARG A 61 -14.20 -4.97 0.67
C ARG A 61 -13.32 -4.35 1.74
N LEU A 62 -13.54 -4.70 3.01
CA LEU A 62 -12.86 -4.08 4.15
C LEU A 62 -11.83 -4.99 4.77
N LYS A 63 -10.69 -4.39 5.12
CA LYS A 63 -9.66 -5.00 5.94
C LYS A 63 -9.38 -4.07 7.13
N PRO A 64 -9.24 -4.56 8.36
CA PRO A 64 -8.95 -3.70 9.50
C PRO A 64 -7.56 -3.07 9.36
N ALA A 65 -7.45 -1.79 9.73
CA ALA A 65 -6.18 -1.10 9.85
C ALA A 65 -5.76 -1.05 11.33
N HIS A 66 -4.54 -1.51 11.60
CA HIS A 66 -3.91 -1.44 12.93
C HIS A 66 -2.86 -0.34 12.88
N LEU A 67 -3.24 0.83 13.37
CA LEU A 67 -2.37 1.98 13.51
C LEU A 67 -1.76 1.96 14.90
N LEU A 68 -0.47 2.30 15.02
CA LEU A 68 0.18 2.50 16.30
C LEU A 68 -0.05 3.96 16.72
N GLY A 69 -0.10 4.23 18.03
CA GLY A 69 -0.73 5.44 18.61
C GLY A 69 -0.39 6.78 17.95
N ASP A 70 0.86 6.97 17.52
CA ASP A 70 1.31 8.26 16.95
C ASP A 70 0.91 8.46 15.48
N ASP A 71 0.43 7.41 14.80
CA ASP A 71 0.01 7.48 13.40
C ASP A 71 -1.39 8.09 13.25
N PHE A 72 -2.18 8.18 14.33
CA PHE A 72 -3.56 8.65 14.29
C PHE A 72 -3.71 10.15 14.06
N GLU A 73 -2.74 10.95 14.49
CA GLU A 73 -2.74 12.42 14.37
C GLU A 73 -2.20 12.88 13.00
N ASN A 74 -1.42 12.03 12.32
CA ASN A 74 -0.77 12.35 11.05
C ASN A 74 -1.60 11.96 9.81
N ILE A 75 -2.74 11.28 9.96
CA ILE A 75 -3.65 10.95 8.85
C ILE A 75 -4.64 12.11 8.68
N THR A 76 -4.12 13.28 8.33
CA THR A 76 -4.91 14.33 7.70
C THR A 76 -4.90 14.06 6.19
N PRO A 77 -6.02 14.22 5.47
CA PRO A 77 -6.05 14.04 4.03
C PRO A 77 -5.39 15.26 3.38
N GLU A 78 -4.07 15.35 3.50
CA GLU A 78 -3.26 16.21 2.65
C GLU A 78 -3.33 15.60 1.25
N THR A 79 -3.98 16.34 0.37
CA THR A 79 -4.14 16.11 -1.06
C THR A 79 -2.85 15.54 -1.66
N SER A 80 -3.00 14.39 -2.32
CA SER A 80 -1.98 13.71 -3.11
C SER A 80 -1.59 14.55 -4.33
N ASP A 81 -0.79 15.58 -4.09
CA ASP A 81 0.04 16.27 -5.07
C ASP A 81 1.33 16.71 -4.34
N SER A 82 2.31 15.82 -4.27
CA SER A 82 3.68 16.20 -3.91
C SER A 82 4.65 15.51 -4.84
N GLU A 83 5.22 16.39 -5.65
CA GLU A 83 6.13 16.17 -6.77
C GLU A 83 7.36 15.37 -6.34
N VAL A 84 7.79 14.47 -7.23
CA VAL A 84 9.08 13.77 -7.13
C VAL A 84 10.20 14.80 -7.29
N GLN A 85 10.86 15.17 -6.19
CA GLN A 85 12.11 15.93 -6.26
C GLN A 85 13.25 15.02 -6.72
N VAL A 86 13.61 15.12 -8.00
CA VAL A 86 14.82 14.55 -8.58
C VAL A 86 16.00 15.41 -8.10
N GLN A 87 16.80 14.88 -7.18
CA GLN A 87 18.09 15.48 -6.84
C GLN A 87 19.15 14.92 -7.78
N ASP A 88 19.47 15.74 -8.78
CA ASP A 88 20.63 15.61 -9.65
C ASP A 88 21.87 16.02 -8.84
N ASN A 89 22.79 15.09 -8.59
CA ASN A 89 24.10 15.40 -8.01
C ASN A 89 25.18 14.72 -8.86
N SER A 90 25.79 15.53 -9.72
CA SER A 90 26.96 15.22 -10.53
C SER A 90 28.28 15.40 -9.75
N ASP A 91 29.31 14.71 -10.25
CA ASP A 91 30.76 14.79 -9.99
C ASP A 91 31.35 13.94 -8.83
N SER A 92 31.98 12.78 -9.12
CA SER A 92 33.42 12.53 -9.48
C SER A 92 34.21 12.10 -8.20
N ASP A 93 35.09 11.07 -8.11
CA ASP A 93 36.04 10.48 -9.04
C ASP A 93 36.74 9.19 -8.44
N VAL A 94 37.39 8.35 -9.28
CA VAL A 94 38.45 7.30 -9.04
C VAL A 94 38.13 5.81 -8.64
N ALA A 95 38.06 4.97 -9.69
CA ALA A 95 38.64 3.61 -9.94
C ALA A 95 38.82 2.49 -8.87
N VAL A 96 38.08 1.37 -9.01
CA VAL A 96 38.58 -0.04 -8.90
C VAL A 96 37.77 -0.95 -9.85
N HIS A 97 38.43 -1.76 -10.69
CA HIS A 97 37.81 -2.66 -11.67
C HIS A 97 37.01 -3.81 -11.01
N LYS A 98 35.70 -3.63 -10.80
CA LYS A 98 34.79 -4.74 -10.46
C LYS A 98 34.36 -5.45 -11.75
N LYS A 99 34.62 -6.76 -11.85
CA LYS A 99 34.12 -7.59 -12.97
C LYS A 99 32.60 -7.43 -13.06
N ARG A 100 32.11 -6.90 -14.19
CA ARG A 100 30.69 -6.62 -14.40
C ARG A 100 29.93 -7.94 -14.50
N ALA A 101 29.03 -8.19 -13.56
CA ALA A 101 28.10 -9.32 -13.56
C ALA A 101 26.68 -8.83 -13.85
N THR A 102 25.87 -9.68 -14.48
CA THR A 102 24.44 -9.41 -14.66
C THR A 102 23.68 -9.49 -13.32
N ARG A 103 22.41 -9.06 -13.29
CA ARG A 103 21.59 -9.04 -12.06
C ARG A 103 21.46 -10.41 -11.37
N SER A 104 21.62 -11.51 -12.10
CA SER A 104 21.63 -12.88 -11.56
C SER A 104 23.03 -13.41 -11.19
N GLY A 105 24.08 -12.59 -11.35
CA GLY A 105 25.47 -12.96 -11.06
C GLY A 105 26.21 -13.62 -12.22
N ARG A 106 25.59 -13.81 -13.39
CA ARG A 106 26.25 -14.43 -14.55
C ARG A 106 27.28 -13.48 -15.17
N VAL A 107 28.52 -13.94 -15.27
CA VAL A 107 29.63 -13.24 -15.93
C VAL A 107 29.72 -13.74 -17.37
N VAL A 108 29.60 -12.84 -18.34
CA VAL A 108 29.69 -13.20 -19.77
C VAL A 108 31.16 -13.32 -20.16
N ARG A 109 31.54 -14.47 -20.73
CA ARG A 109 32.83 -14.68 -21.38
C ARG A 109 32.62 -14.71 -22.89
N PHE A 110 33.37 -13.93 -23.64
CA PHE A 110 33.35 -13.96 -25.09
C PHE A 110 34.36 -15.00 -25.59
N PRO A 111 33.98 -15.90 -26.53
CA PRO A 111 34.88 -16.90 -27.06
C PRO A 111 35.93 -16.27 -27.98
N GLU A 112 37.19 -16.68 -27.84
CA GLU A 112 38.32 -16.25 -28.68
C GLU A 112 38.41 -17.13 -29.95
N ARG A 113 37.40 -17.09 -30.82
CA ARG A 113 37.34 -17.83 -32.10
C ARG A 113 37.32 -19.38 -31.97
N PHE A 114 36.93 -20.04 -33.07
CA PHE A 114 36.66 -21.48 -33.20
C PHE A 114 37.88 -22.26 -33.69
#